data_AF-A0AA39R6R8-F1
#
_entry.id   AF-A0AA39R6R8-F1
#
_cell.length_a   1.000
_cell.length_b   1.000
_cell.length_c   1.000
_cell.angle_alpha   90.00
_cell.angle_beta   90.00
_cell.angle_gamma   90.00
#
_symmetry.space_group_name_H-M   'P 1'
#
loop_
_entity.id
_entity.type
_entity.pdbx_description
1 polymer ?
#
loop_
_entity_poly.entity_id
_entity_poly.type
_entity_poly.pdbx_seq_one_letter_code
_entity_poly.pdbx_strand_id
1 'polypeptide(L)'
;MRSLRAPIFPPKPTHNAVLRQRLHRSNPSLAPNTRGFHATSSRSFLDVCSPAHSVLENVHSITGLPWAATIPVTAALVFGFTRGPIAYYIHKILQRRRTLDPRLIEARLKLENKVLREDAHRTAAERRKRIDGLFHDACAAVRKTHNCQHWKLWLVFTKFPVWYVMMETIRRMTGTEEGFIGLVRSMMGKRDYSGFPEPSPSVDPSLATEGVLWFTNLQEADPYLILPFMLSATLFIRARRGYGSINIVFKPRIEDIAKEHAKDPETPNLRKKQLRLQRTAEVLALAAGPATLQFPSAMLLYWISTSFYEHSTALLLRKWMPARDQNAPLPLRPDVKKQQYRGPRMQDLRSPKKGKSKLRHP
;
A
#
# COMPACT_ATOMS: atom_id res chain seq x y z
N MET A 1 72.67 35.51 45.77
CA MET A 1 73.01 36.82 46.36
C MET A 1 71.92 37.82 46.00
N ARG A 2 71.63 38.72 46.94
CA ARG A 2 70.62 39.80 46.92
C ARG A 2 70.69 40.68 45.66
N SER A 3 69.54 41.25 45.29
CA SER A 3 69.30 42.67 44.91
C SER A 3 68.20 42.72 43.82
N LEU A 4 66.95 43.07 44.11
CA LEU A 4 66.42 44.44 44.33
C LEU A 4 67.03 45.49 43.38
N ARG A 5 66.30 45.94 42.36
CA ARG A 5 65.69 47.29 42.30
C ARG A 5 64.97 47.52 40.98
N ALA A 6 63.80 48.14 41.12
CA ALA A 6 62.87 48.68 40.14
C ALA A 6 63.44 49.97 39.47
N PRO A 7 62.62 50.91 38.97
CA PRO A 7 61.49 50.87 38.03
C PRO A 7 61.70 51.87 36.86
N ILE A 8 60.94 51.79 35.77
CA ILE A 8 60.61 52.98 34.96
C ILE A 8 59.13 52.90 34.54
N PHE A 9 58.31 53.79 35.08
CA PHE A 9 56.98 54.18 34.60
C PHE A 9 57.10 55.62 34.04
N PRO A 10 56.12 56.15 33.29
CA PRO A 10 55.40 55.65 32.10
C PRO A 10 55.50 56.68 30.95
N PRO A 11 54.73 56.53 29.85
CA PRO A 11 53.87 57.66 29.54
C PRO A 11 52.38 57.34 29.33
N LYS A 12 51.63 58.41 29.57
CA LYS A 12 50.20 58.65 29.74
C LYS A 12 49.33 58.35 28.49
N PRO A 13 47.99 58.38 28.65
CA PRO A 13 47.06 57.46 28.01
C PRO A 13 46.45 58.02 26.72
N THR A 14 46.25 57.15 25.73
CA THR A 14 45.47 57.46 24.52
C THR A 14 44.05 56.92 24.65
N HIS A 15 43.16 57.80 25.14
CA HIS A 15 41.87 58.18 24.56
C HIS A 15 40.91 57.13 23.94
N ASN A 16 40.95 55.86 24.33
CA ASN A 16 39.99 54.84 23.85
C ASN A 16 39.27 54.06 24.97
N ALA A 17 39.21 54.62 26.18
CA ALA A 17 38.72 53.93 27.37
C ALA A 17 37.23 54.11 27.72
N VAL A 18 36.38 54.73 26.89
CA VAL A 18 34.99 55.05 27.31
C VAL A 18 33.88 54.44 26.45
N LEU A 19 34.20 53.74 25.35
CA LEU A 19 33.18 53.10 24.48
C LEU A 19 33.26 51.57 24.41
N ARG A 20 33.85 50.91 25.42
CA ARG A 20 33.92 49.44 25.51
C ARG A 20 33.30 48.83 26.77
N GLN A 21 32.48 49.58 27.51
CA GLN A 21 31.89 49.12 28.77
C GLN A 21 30.36 49.04 28.81
N ARG A 22 29.65 49.08 27.67
CA ARG A 22 28.18 48.93 27.62
C ARG A 22 27.66 47.83 26.68
N LEU A 23 28.38 46.72 26.53
CA LEU A 23 27.84 45.53 25.84
C LEU A 23 27.99 44.21 26.62
N HIS A 24 28.17 44.27 27.94
CA HIS A 24 28.03 43.09 28.81
C HIS A 24 26.87 43.23 29.78
N ARG A 25 25.67 42.94 29.26
CA ARG A 25 24.59 42.34 30.06
C ARG A 25 23.72 41.45 29.17
N SER A 26 24.35 40.43 28.57
CA SER A 26 23.65 39.27 28.03
C SER A 26 23.44 38.27 29.18
N ASN A 27 22.20 38.13 29.64
CA ASN A 27 21.78 37.04 30.52
C ASN A 27 22.23 35.69 29.94
N PRO A 28 22.88 34.80 30.70
CA PRO A 28 23.12 33.44 30.26
C PRO A 28 21.82 32.62 30.41
N SER A 29 21.62 31.68 29.49
CA SER A 29 20.65 30.58 29.54
C SER A 29 19.15 30.88 29.36
N LEU A 30 18.80 31.36 28.16
CA LEU A 30 17.63 30.81 27.46
C LEU A 30 18.18 29.90 26.36
N ALA A 31 18.54 28.68 26.73
CA ALA A 31 18.83 27.66 25.74
C ALA A 31 17.53 27.42 24.95
N PRO A 32 17.50 27.57 23.62
CA PRO A 32 16.35 27.14 22.86
C PRO A 32 16.20 25.64 23.08
N ASN A 33 15.05 25.23 23.63
CA ASN A 33 14.65 23.85 23.75
C ASN A 33 14.39 23.30 22.33
N THR A 34 15.48 23.12 21.59
CA THR A 34 15.48 22.43 20.33
C THR A 34 15.22 20.98 20.68
N ARG A 35 14.01 20.51 20.40
CA ARG A 35 13.69 19.09 20.41
C ARG A 35 14.75 18.40 19.57
N GLY A 36 15.68 17.70 20.23
CA GLY A 36 16.61 16.82 19.58
C GLY A 36 15.77 15.75 18.87
N PHE A 37 15.65 15.85 17.56
CA PHE A 37 15.27 14.70 16.76
C PHE A 37 16.40 13.70 16.94
N HIS A 38 16.23 12.73 17.83
CA HIS A 38 17.10 11.57 17.86
C HIS A 38 16.99 10.95 16.47
N ALA A 39 18.06 11.05 15.67
CA ALA A 39 18.20 10.21 14.49
C ALA A 39 18.11 8.77 14.99
N THR A 40 16.97 8.12 14.76
CA THR A 40 16.79 6.71 15.09
C THR A 40 17.91 5.97 14.36
N SER A 41 18.85 5.40 15.13
CA SER A 41 19.97 4.65 14.54
C SER A 41 19.42 3.57 13.61
N SER A 42 20.21 3.19 12.59
CA SER A 42 19.88 2.15 11.59
C SER A 42 19.45 0.79 12.17
N ARG A 43 19.48 0.61 13.49
CA ARG A 43 19.02 -0.57 14.23
C ARG A 43 17.50 -0.78 14.21
N SER A 44 16.69 0.22 13.87
CA SER A 44 15.22 0.11 13.92
C SER A 44 14.63 -0.99 13.02
N PHE A 45 15.27 -1.34 11.91
CA PHE A 45 14.72 -2.34 10.99
C PHE A 45 15.03 -3.79 11.41
N LEU A 46 16.15 -4.00 12.11
CA LEU A 46 16.49 -5.29 12.75
C LEU A 46 15.43 -5.70 13.77
N ASP A 47 14.97 -4.75 14.59
CA ASP A 47 13.94 -5.00 15.61
C ASP A 47 12.61 -5.48 15.01
N VAL A 48 12.30 -5.08 13.77
CA VAL A 48 11.03 -5.46 13.11
C VAL A 48 11.06 -6.89 12.59
N CYS A 49 12.24 -7.40 12.21
CA CYS A 49 12.41 -8.76 11.68
C CYS A 49 12.49 -9.81 12.79
N SER A 50 12.89 -9.42 14.01
CA SER A 50 13.04 -10.31 15.16
C SER A 50 11.76 -11.07 15.52
N PRO A 51 10.58 -10.43 15.67
CA PRO A 51 9.33 -11.15 15.92
C PRO A 51 8.96 -12.15 14.83
N ALA A 52 9.23 -11.81 13.56
CA ALA A 52 8.97 -12.70 12.43
C ALA A 52 9.89 -13.93 12.45
N HIS A 53 11.15 -13.74 12.85
CA HIS A 53 12.10 -14.84 13.03
C HIS A 53 11.65 -15.76 14.17
N SER A 54 11.28 -15.20 15.33
CA SER A 54 10.75 -15.99 16.45
C SER A 54 9.51 -16.80 16.08
N VAL A 55 8.62 -16.26 15.25
CA VAL A 55 7.44 -17.03 14.77
C VAL A 55 7.87 -18.22 13.91
N LEU A 56 8.84 -18.04 13.00
CA LEU A 56 9.37 -19.12 12.17
C LEU A 56 10.02 -20.21 13.02
N GLU A 57 10.92 -19.83 13.93
CA GLU A 57 11.60 -20.73 14.88
C GLU A 57 10.60 -21.48 15.77
N ASN A 58 9.58 -20.80 16.30
CA ASN A 58 8.57 -21.42 17.14
C ASN A 58 7.74 -22.44 16.34
N VAL A 59 7.35 -22.13 15.09
CA VAL A 59 6.63 -23.10 14.26
C VAL A 59 7.52 -24.29 13.93
N HIS A 60 8.79 -24.05 13.57
CA HIS A 60 9.76 -25.12 13.28
C HIS A 60 9.94 -26.05 14.50
N SER A 61 10.27 -25.47 15.66
CA SER A 61 10.54 -26.21 16.90
C SER A 61 9.31 -26.94 17.46
N ILE A 62 8.12 -26.33 17.41
CA ILE A 62 6.89 -26.95 17.91
C ILE A 62 6.41 -28.07 16.98
N THR A 63 6.50 -27.87 15.67
CA THR A 63 5.98 -28.87 14.71
C THR A 63 6.99 -29.97 14.38
N GLY A 64 8.30 -29.70 14.57
CA GLY A 64 9.38 -30.60 14.16
C GLY A 64 9.46 -30.82 12.65
N LEU A 65 8.81 -29.96 11.85
CA LEU A 65 8.79 -30.07 10.40
C LEU A 65 10.07 -29.47 9.79
N PRO A 66 10.60 -30.05 8.69
CA PRO A 66 11.73 -29.47 8.00
C PRO A 66 11.39 -28.07 7.49
N TRP A 67 12.39 -27.19 7.33
CA TRP A 67 12.19 -25.82 6.83
C TRP A 67 11.36 -25.73 5.55
N ALA A 68 11.51 -26.68 4.62
CA ALA A 68 10.71 -26.75 3.40
C ALA A 68 9.19 -26.87 3.64
N ALA A 69 8.75 -27.42 4.77
CA ALA A 69 7.33 -27.49 5.16
C ALA A 69 6.95 -26.36 6.14
N THR A 70 7.86 -26.02 7.06
CA THR A 70 7.68 -24.94 8.04
C THR A 70 7.40 -23.60 7.39
N ILE A 71 8.13 -23.25 6.32
CA ILE A 71 7.93 -21.97 5.60
C ILE A 71 6.50 -21.85 5.04
N PRO A 72 5.98 -22.83 4.25
CA PRO A 72 4.58 -22.82 3.81
C PRO A 72 3.55 -22.82 4.94
N VAL A 73 3.77 -23.57 6.02
CA VAL A 73 2.85 -23.63 7.18
C VAL A 73 2.80 -22.28 7.88
N THR A 74 3.94 -21.67 8.14
CA THR A 74 4.04 -20.35 8.75
C THR A 74 3.38 -19.29 7.85
N ALA A 75 3.60 -19.37 6.53
CA ALA A 75 2.91 -18.51 5.58
C ALA A 75 1.37 -18.66 5.66
N ALA A 76 0.86 -19.88 5.84
CA ALA A 76 -0.57 -20.13 6.04
C ALA A 76 -1.10 -19.50 7.33
N LEU A 77 -0.39 -19.66 8.45
CA LEU A 77 -0.75 -19.09 9.75
C LEU A 77 -0.77 -17.56 9.70
N VAL A 78 0.33 -16.94 9.26
CA VAL A 78 0.43 -15.48 9.09
C VAL A 78 -0.69 -14.99 8.17
N PHE A 79 -0.97 -15.71 7.09
CA PHE A 79 -2.07 -15.37 6.20
C PHE A 79 -3.43 -15.43 6.90
N GLY A 80 -3.74 -16.53 7.58
CA GLY A 80 -5.00 -16.78 8.27
C GLY A 80 -5.31 -15.72 9.34
N PHE A 81 -4.31 -15.35 10.15
CA PHE A 81 -4.51 -14.43 11.28
C PHE A 81 -4.46 -12.95 10.89
N THR A 82 -3.61 -12.56 9.93
CA THR A 82 -3.43 -11.14 9.60
C THR A 82 -4.19 -10.74 8.33
N ARG A 83 -4.02 -11.50 7.25
CA ARG A 83 -4.52 -11.13 5.91
C ARG A 83 -5.92 -11.63 5.64
N GLY A 84 -6.30 -12.78 6.21
CA GLY A 84 -7.59 -13.43 6.06
C GLY A 84 -8.76 -12.53 6.45
N PRO A 85 -8.77 -11.94 7.67
CA PRO A 85 -9.85 -11.05 8.10
C PRO A 85 -9.98 -9.80 7.21
N ILE A 86 -8.84 -9.22 6.79
CA ILE A 86 -8.80 -8.09 5.86
C ILE A 86 -9.37 -8.51 4.50
N ALA A 87 -8.99 -9.69 3.99
CA ALA A 87 -9.51 -10.22 2.74
C ALA A 87 -11.03 -10.42 2.81
N TYR A 88 -11.55 -10.99 3.88
CA TYR A 88 -12.98 -11.14 4.14
C TYR A 88 -13.70 -9.77 4.14
N TYR A 89 -13.18 -8.80 4.88
CA TYR A 89 -13.75 -7.46 4.96
C TYR A 89 -13.82 -6.75 3.60
N ILE A 90 -12.75 -6.84 2.80
CA ILE A 90 -12.68 -6.26 1.46
C ILE A 90 -13.68 -6.96 0.52
N HIS A 91 -13.77 -8.29 0.55
CA HIS A 91 -14.75 -9.01 -0.27
C HIS A 91 -16.18 -8.64 0.09
N LYS A 92 -16.49 -8.44 1.38
CA LYS A 92 -17.80 -7.96 1.83
C LYS A 92 -18.14 -6.57 1.29
N ILE A 93 -17.17 -5.65 1.23
CA ILE A 93 -17.35 -4.34 0.60
C ILE A 93 -17.59 -4.49 -0.91
N LEU A 94 -16.79 -5.32 -1.59
CA LEU A 94 -16.91 -5.55 -3.02
C LEU A 94 -18.25 -6.19 -3.41
N GLN A 95 -18.73 -7.15 -2.61
CA GLN A 95 -20.04 -7.78 -2.81
C GLN A 95 -21.16 -6.75 -2.72
N ARG A 96 -21.16 -5.89 -1.68
CA ARG A 96 -22.16 -4.82 -1.53
C ARG A 96 -22.12 -3.82 -2.67
N ARG A 97 -20.93 -3.48 -3.19
CA ARG A 97 -20.80 -2.60 -4.35
C ARG A 97 -21.41 -3.22 -5.60
N ARG A 98 -21.09 -4.48 -5.88
CA ARG A 98 -21.67 -5.21 -7.02
C ARG A 98 -23.20 -5.24 -6.99
N THR A 99 -23.80 -5.33 -5.81
CA THR A 99 -25.26 -5.26 -5.65
C THR A 99 -25.82 -3.86 -5.93
N LEU A 100 -25.04 -2.80 -5.70
CA LEU A 100 -25.44 -1.39 -5.94
C LEU A 100 -25.19 -0.92 -7.37
N ASP A 101 -24.21 -1.52 -8.06
CA ASP A 101 -23.79 -1.15 -9.41
C ASP A 101 -24.95 -0.97 -10.41
N PRO A 102 -25.93 -1.89 -10.57
CA PRO A 102 -27.01 -1.72 -11.56
C PRO A 102 -27.88 -0.50 -11.28
N ARG A 103 -28.17 -0.21 -10.00
CA ARG A 103 -28.99 0.95 -9.60
C ARG A 103 -28.27 2.27 -9.85
N LEU A 104 -26.95 2.28 -9.68
CA LEU A 104 -26.13 3.46 -9.97
C LEU A 104 -26.05 3.71 -11.48
N ILE A 105 -25.93 2.66 -12.29
CA ILE A 105 -25.95 2.78 -13.76
C ILE A 105 -27.28 3.38 -14.23
N GLU A 106 -28.41 2.85 -13.74
CA GLU A 106 -29.74 3.39 -14.07
C GLU A 106 -29.91 4.86 -13.64
N ALA A 107 -29.44 5.19 -12.43
CA ALA A 107 -29.48 6.56 -11.92
C ALA A 107 -28.68 7.53 -12.80
N ARG A 108 -27.56 7.09 -13.38
CA ARG A 108 -26.79 7.90 -14.34
C ARG A 108 -27.59 8.21 -15.60
N LEU A 109 -28.20 7.21 -16.21
CA LEU A 109 -28.98 7.39 -17.45
C LEU A 109 -30.12 8.40 -17.24
N LYS A 110 -30.80 8.31 -16.09
CA LYS A 110 -31.84 9.27 -15.69
C LYS A 110 -31.28 10.68 -15.49
N LEU A 111 -30.11 10.80 -14.85
CA LEU A 111 -29.42 12.07 -14.63
C LEU A 111 -29.03 12.73 -15.96
N GLU A 112 -28.52 11.96 -16.91
CA GLU A 112 -28.14 12.44 -18.24
C GLU A 112 -29.35 13.00 -19.00
N ASN A 113 -30.46 12.25 -19.04
CA ASN A 113 -31.71 12.71 -19.65
C ASN A 113 -32.24 14.00 -19.00
N LYS A 114 -32.09 14.14 -17.67
CA LYS A 114 -32.51 15.35 -16.95
C LYS A 114 -31.63 16.55 -17.29
N VAL A 115 -30.31 16.39 -17.28
CA VAL A 115 -29.37 17.48 -17.61
C VAL A 115 -29.51 17.88 -19.08
N LEU A 116 -29.79 16.93 -19.99
CA LEU A 116 -30.05 17.25 -21.39
C LEU A 116 -31.27 18.17 -21.57
N ARG A 117 -32.33 17.97 -20.77
CA ARG A 117 -33.54 18.82 -20.77
C ARG A 117 -33.31 20.18 -20.10
N GLU A 118 -32.64 20.21 -18.95
CA GLU A 118 -32.44 21.43 -18.15
C GLU A 118 -31.33 22.35 -18.73
N ASP A 119 -30.26 21.78 -19.28
CA ASP A 119 -29.08 22.49 -19.79
C ASP A 119 -28.93 22.39 -21.31
N ALA A 120 -30.04 22.43 -22.06
CA ALA A 120 -30.01 22.37 -23.52
C ALA A 120 -29.10 23.47 -24.13
N HIS A 121 -29.06 24.65 -23.49
CA HIS A 121 -28.27 25.81 -23.90
C HIS A 121 -26.75 25.67 -23.71
N ARG A 122 -26.29 24.72 -22.89
CA ARG A 122 -24.85 24.57 -22.59
C ARG A 122 -24.12 23.79 -23.67
N THR A 123 -22.79 23.91 -23.69
CA THR A 123 -21.95 23.07 -24.56
C THR A 123 -21.99 21.60 -24.10
N ALA A 124 -21.87 20.66 -25.04
CA ALA A 124 -21.87 19.23 -24.74
C ALA A 124 -20.77 18.83 -23.73
N ALA A 125 -19.60 19.44 -23.80
CA ALA A 125 -18.50 19.20 -22.85
C ALA A 125 -18.83 19.65 -21.42
N GLU A 126 -19.50 20.80 -21.28
CA GLU A 126 -19.90 21.32 -19.97
C GLU A 126 -20.97 20.46 -19.31
N ARG A 127 -21.98 20.03 -20.08
CA ARG A 127 -23.01 19.08 -19.60
C ARG A 127 -22.37 17.80 -19.09
N ARG A 128 -21.41 17.23 -19.81
CA ARG A 128 -20.70 16.00 -19.39
C ARG A 128 -19.97 16.20 -18.08
N LYS A 129 -19.19 17.29 -17.96
CA LYS A 129 -18.49 17.62 -16.71
C LYS A 129 -19.46 17.76 -15.54
N ARG A 130 -20.64 18.36 -15.77
CA ARG A 130 -21.70 18.47 -14.77
C ARG A 130 -22.29 17.11 -14.39
N ILE A 131 -22.61 16.27 -15.39
CA ILE A 131 -23.14 14.91 -15.16
C ILE A 131 -22.13 14.08 -14.36
N ASP A 132 -20.86 14.06 -14.78
CA ASP A 132 -19.80 13.30 -14.10
C ASP A 132 -19.59 13.78 -12.65
N GLY A 133 -19.61 15.09 -12.40
CA GLY A 133 -19.52 15.64 -11.05
C GLY A 133 -20.69 15.25 -10.15
N LEU A 134 -21.93 15.45 -10.63
CA LEU A 134 -23.14 15.08 -9.90
C LEU A 134 -23.23 13.57 -9.67
N PHE A 135 -22.81 12.77 -10.64
CA PHE A 135 -22.80 11.32 -10.54
C PHE A 135 -21.76 10.83 -9.52
N HIS A 136 -20.57 11.42 -9.51
CA HIS A 136 -19.52 11.11 -8.53
C HIS A 136 -19.98 11.40 -7.11
N ASP A 137 -20.59 12.58 -6.88
CA ASP A 137 -21.11 12.97 -5.56
C ASP A 137 -22.22 12.02 -5.09
N ALA A 138 -23.15 11.65 -5.98
CA ALA A 138 -24.19 10.67 -5.69
C ALA A 138 -23.60 9.30 -5.34
N CYS A 139 -22.62 8.81 -6.11
CA CYS A 139 -21.91 7.56 -5.84
C CYS A 139 -21.15 7.61 -4.51
N ALA A 140 -20.55 8.75 -4.15
CA ALA A 140 -19.88 8.93 -2.87
C ALA A 140 -20.88 8.88 -1.69
N ALA A 141 -22.04 9.52 -1.83
CA ALA A 141 -23.09 9.51 -0.84
C ALA A 141 -23.66 8.09 -0.60
N VAL A 142 -24.01 7.36 -1.67
CA VAL A 142 -24.50 5.98 -1.59
C VAL A 142 -23.46 5.04 -0.97
N ARG A 143 -22.18 5.20 -1.32
CA ARG A 143 -21.10 4.41 -0.69
C ARG A 143 -20.94 4.74 0.79
N LYS A 144 -21.13 5.99 1.20
CA LYS A 144 -21.10 6.39 2.61
C LYS A 144 -22.23 5.71 3.38
N THR A 145 -23.45 5.69 2.84
CA THR A 145 -24.65 5.18 3.51
C THR A 145 -24.63 3.65 3.69
N HIS A 146 -24.03 2.91 2.76
CA HIS A 146 -23.88 1.46 2.86
C HIS A 146 -22.54 0.99 3.45
N ASN A 147 -21.74 1.91 4.02
CA ASN A 147 -20.41 1.62 4.59
C ASN A 147 -19.36 1.08 3.60
N CYS A 148 -19.52 1.37 2.30
CA CYS A 148 -18.74 0.80 1.20
C CYS A 148 -17.80 1.82 0.55
N GLN A 149 -17.18 2.71 1.34
CA GLN A 149 -16.35 3.83 0.87
C GLN A 149 -15.08 3.35 0.15
N HIS A 150 -14.57 4.15 -0.81
CA HIS A 150 -13.41 3.79 -1.64
C HIS A 150 -12.13 3.60 -0.84
N TRP A 151 -11.83 4.49 0.10
CA TRP A 151 -10.62 4.44 0.92
C TRP A 151 -10.44 3.10 1.66
N LYS A 152 -11.54 2.42 2.02
CA LYS A 152 -11.49 1.11 2.68
C LYS A 152 -10.90 0.00 1.82
N LEU A 153 -10.93 0.15 0.49
CA LEU A 153 -10.28 -0.79 -0.41
C LEU A 153 -8.76 -0.67 -0.34
N TRP A 154 -8.21 0.48 0.07
CA TRP A 154 -6.77 0.65 0.24
C TRP A 154 -6.19 -0.21 1.37
N LEU A 155 -7.02 -0.80 2.23
CA LEU A 155 -6.61 -1.83 3.19
C LEU A 155 -5.98 -3.06 2.52
N VAL A 156 -6.12 -3.25 1.19
CA VAL A 156 -5.33 -4.27 0.48
C VAL A 156 -3.82 -4.06 0.66
N PHE A 157 -3.37 -2.81 0.83
CA PHE A 157 -1.94 -2.49 0.94
C PHE A 157 -1.36 -2.80 2.32
N THR A 158 -2.19 -2.90 3.35
CA THR A 158 -1.78 -3.33 4.70
C THR A 158 -1.17 -4.75 4.70
N LYS A 159 -1.42 -5.54 3.65
CA LYS A 159 -0.85 -6.88 3.48
C LYS A 159 0.64 -6.87 3.13
N PHE A 160 1.13 -5.81 2.47
CA PHE A 160 2.51 -5.74 1.98
C PHE A 160 3.56 -5.62 3.10
N PRO A 161 3.40 -4.77 4.14
CA PRO A 161 4.37 -4.67 5.22
C PRO A 161 4.66 -6.02 5.89
N VAL A 162 3.62 -6.77 6.26
CA VAL A 162 3.77 -8.10 6.86
C VAL A 162 4.47 -9.08 5.91
N TRP A 163 4.32 -8.91 4.59
CA TRP A 163 4.87 -9.82 3.59
C TRP A 163 6.35 -9.52 3.42
N TYR A 164 6.66 -8.23 3.34
CA TYR A 164 8.01 -7.72 3.24
C TYR A 164 8.84 -8.11 4.47
N VAL A 165 8.31 -7.92 5.69
CA VAL A 165 9.02 -8.31 6.92
C VAL A 165 9.35 -9.81 6.93
N MET A 166 8.38 -10.67 6.63
CA MET A 166 8.63 -12.12 6.54
C MET A 166 9.62 -12.49 5.43
N MET A 167 9.48 -11.88 4.25
CA MET A 167 10.39 -12.11 3.13
C MET A 167 11.83 -11.71 3.47
N GLU A 168 12.00 -10.57 4.11
CA GLU A 168 13.29 -10.03 4.54
C GLU A 168 13.88 -10.84 5.70
N THR A 169 13.07 -11.32 6.64
CA THR A 169 13.51 -12.28 7.66
C THR A 169 14.04 -13.57 7.03
N ILE A 170 13.29 -14.21 6.13
CA ILE A 170 13.71 -15.45 5.46
C ILE A 170 14.99 -15.19 4.64
N ARG A 171 15.04 -14.06 3.93
CA ARG A 171 16.23 -13.63 3.19
C ARG A 171 17.47 -13.56 4.12
N ARG A 172 17.34 -12.96 5.30
CA ARG A 172 18.44 -12.88 6.28
C ARG A 172 18.85 -14.25 6.81
N MET A 173 17.89 -15.15 7.04
CA MET A 173 18.19 -16.53 7.43
C MET A 173 18.97 -17.31 6.37
N THR A 174 18.81 -16.96 5.08
CA THR A 174 19.58 -17.56 3.98
C THR A 174 20.98 -16.97 3.77
N GLY A 175 21.37 -15.93 4.50
CA GLY A 175 22.74 -15.40 4.43
C GLY A 175 23.06 -14.48 3.25
N THR A 176 22.05 -14.01 2.50
CA THR A 176 22.31 -13.05 1.41
C THR A 176 22.71 -11.67 1.96
N GLU A 177 23.66 -11.01 1.31
CA GLU A 177 24.17 -9.70 1.76
C GLU A 177 23.26 -8.53 1.33
N GLU A 178 22.58 -8.66 0.18
CA GLU A 178 21.69 -7.63 -0.34
C GLU A 178 20.28 -7.72 0.26
N GLY A 179 19.75 -6.60 0.77
CA GLY A 179 18.33 -6.49 1.16
C GLY A 179 17.37 -6.85 0.01
N PHE A 180 16.12 -7.23 0.32
CA PHE A 180 15.13 -7.58 -0.71
C PHE A 180 14.94 -6.47 -1.77
N ILE A 181 14.97 -5.20 -1.36
CA ILE A 181 14.88 -4.07 -2.29
C ILE A 181 16.13 -3.98 -3.18
N GLY A 182 17.31 -4.34 -2.66
CA GLY A 182 18.55 -4.46 -3.43
C GLY A 182 18.42 -5.52 -4.52
N LEU A 183 17.98 -6.71 -4.15
CA LEU A 183 17.71 -7.81 -5.08
C LEU A 183 16.69 -7.42 -6.18
N VAL A 184 15.60 -6.74 -5.81
CA VAL A 184 14.60 -6.24 -6.76
C VAL A 184 15.13 -5.09 -7.63
N ARG A 185 16.02 -4.25 -7.11
CA ARG A 185 16.68 -3.20 -7.90
C ARG A 185 17.70 -3.79 -8.88
N SER A 186 18.41 -4.84 -8.46
CA SER A 186 19.28 -5.65 -9.33
C SER A 186 18.49 -6.25 -10.49
N MET A 187 17.27 -6.76 -10.24
CA MET A 187 16.30 -7.15 -11.28
C MET A 187 15.96 -6.03 -12.27
N MET A 188 15.93 -4.76 -11.84
CA MET A 188 15.66 -3.61 -12.70
C MET A 188 16.91 -3.07 -13.43
N GLY A 189 18.04 -3.79 -13.38
CA GLY A 189 19.27 -3.44 -14.10
C GLY A 189 20.02 -2.24 -13.51
N LYS A 190 19.65 -1.78 -12.30
CA LYS A 190 20.33 -0.68 -11.59
C LYS A 190 21.16 -1.26 -10.45
N ARG A 191 22.41 -1.65 -10.74
CA ARG A 191 23.34 -2.05 -9.68
C ARG A 191 24.05 -0.81 -9.17
N ASP A 192 23.61 -0.31 -8.02
CA ASP A 192 24.36 0.66 -7.24
C ASP A 192 24.91 -0.09 -6.02
N TYR A 193 26.23 -0.23 -5.93
CA TYR A 193 26.92 -0.85 -4.80
C TYR A 193 26.86 0.00 -3.51
N SER A 194 26.14 1.12 -3.53
CA SER A 194 25.97 2.03 -2.39
C SER A 194 24.79 1.63 -1.48
N GLY A 195 24.64 0.34 -1.21
CA GLY A 195 23.71 -0.15 -0.18
C GLY A 195 24.28 0.15 1.20
N PHE A 196 23.43 0.55 2.15
CA PHE A 196 23.83 0.59 3.55
C PHE A 196 24.36 -0.79 3.96
N PRO A 197 25.49 -0.90 4.68
CA PRO A 197 25.96 -2.16 5.23
C PRO A 197 24.84 -2.72 6.12
N GLU A 198 24.14 -3.73 5.62
CA GLU A 198 23.17 -4.45 6.43
C GLU A 198 23.97 -5.25 7.48
N PRO A 199 23.50 -5.26 8.74
CA PRO A 199 24.10 -6.06 9.81
C PRO A 199 24.25 -7.52 9.38
N SER A 200 25.31 -8.18 9.87
CA SER A 200 25.63 -9.59 9.57
C SER A 200 24.37 -10.46 9.56
N PRO A 201 24.09 -11.20 8.48
CA PRO A 201 22.91 -12.04 8.39
C PRO A 201 22.90 -13.05 9.54
N SER A 202 21.77 -13.18 10.22
CA SER A 202 21.53 -14.25 11.19
C SER A 202 21.25 -15.54 10.42
N VAL A 203 22.32 -16.15 9.90
CA VAL A 203 22.23 -17.37 9.09
C VAL A 203 21.83 -18.53 9.98
N ASP A 204 20.79 -19.25 9.58
CA ASP A 204 20.42 -20.51 10.22
C ASP A 204 21.05 -21.68 9.43
N PRO A 205 21.99 -22.44 10.02
CA PRO A 205 22.65 -23.54 9.33
C PRO A 205 21.71 -24.68 8.96
N SER A 206 20.59 -24.87 9.66
CA SER A 206 19.64 -25.95 9.38
C SER A 206 18.89 -25.76 8.06
N LEU A 207 18.78 -24.52 7.56
CA LEU A 207 18.25 -24.24 6.21
C LEU A 207 19.08 -24.88 5.10
N ALA A 208 20.39 -25.12 5.32
CA ALA A 208 21.24 -25.72 4.31
C ALA A 208 20.96 -27.22 4.10
N THR A 209 20.41 -27.90 5.11
CA THR A 209 20.20 -29.34 5.11
C THR A 209 18.75 -29.77 4.99
N GLU A 210 17.80 -28.90 5.35
CA GLU A 210 16.37 -29.22 5.46
C GLU A 210 15.51 -28.79 4.25
N GLY A 211 16.09 -28.89 3.05
CA GLY A 211 15.32 -28.77 1.82
C GLY A 211 14.47 -30.01 1.51
N VAL A 212 13.83 -30.01 0.34
CA VAL A 212 12.98 -31.12 -0.09
C VAL A 212 13.02 -31.30 -1.61
N LEU A 213 12.81 -32.53 -2.06
CA LEU A 213 12.78 -32.91 -3.48
C LEU A 213 14.10 -32.54 -4.20
N TRP A 214 14.06 -31.56 -5.10
CA TRP A 214 15.19 -31.15 -5.95
C TRP A 214 15.95 -29.93 -5.42
N PHE A 215 15.45 -29.27 -4.37
CA PHE A 215 16.07 -28.11 -3.74
C PHE A 215 16.45 -28.45 -2.29
N THR A 216 17.54 -29.20 -2.13
CA THR A 216 18.00 -29.72 -0.83
C THR A 216 18.62 -28.64 0.07
N ASN A 217 19.29 -27.65 -0.53
CA ASN A 217 19.80 -26.48 0.17
C ASN A 217 18.85 -25.29 -0.07
N LEU A 218 18.19 -24.80 0.99
CA LEU A 218 17.24 -23.68 0.88
C LEU A 218 17.93 -22.31 0.81
N GLN A 219 19.21 -22.23 1.17
CA GLN A 219 20.02 -21.01 1.13
C GLN A 219 20.50 -20.69 -0.31
N GLU A 220 20.62 -21.71 -1.15
CA GLU A 220 21.06 -21.58 -2.53
C GLU A 220 19.88 -21.37 -3.50
N ALA A 221 20.20 -20.84 -4.68
CA ALA A 221 19.25 -20.75 -5.78
C ALA A 221 18.83 -22.14 -6.27
N ASP A 222 17.63 -22.25 -6.86
CA ASP A 222 17.13 -23.53 -7.36
C ASP A 222 18.02 -24.06 -8.50
N PRO A 223 18.68 -25.22 -8.35
CA PRO A 223 19.59 -25.75 -9.36
C PRO A 223 18.88 -26.11 -10.68
N TYR A 224 17.59 -26.43 -10.65
CA TYR A 224 16.81 -26.82 -11.82
C TYR A 224 15.90 -25.70 -12.35
N LEU A 225 15.95 -24.52 -11.73
CA LEU A 225 15.16 -23.33 -12.11
C LEU A 225 13.64 -23.55 -12.08
N ILE A 226 13.14 -24.60 -11.43
CA ILE A 226 11.71 -24.93 -11.38
C ILE A 226 10.96 -23.88 -10.55
N LEU A 227 11.47 -23.52 -9.37
CA LEU A 227 10.86 -22.57 -8.44
C LEU A 227 10.69 -21.15 -9.05
N PRO A 228 11.69 -20.53 -9.71
CA PRO A 228 11.51 -19.26 -10.40
C PRO A 228 10.37 -19.27 -11.43
N PHE A 229 10.28 -20.32 -12.25
CA PHE A 229 9.21 -20.43 -13.25
C PHE A 229 7.86 -20.80 -12.64
N MET A 230 7.82 -21.58 -11.55
CA MET A 230 6.61 -21.81 -10.77
C MET A 230 6.07 -20.51 -10.15
N LEU A 231 6.95 -19.66 -9.63
CA LEU A 231 6.57 -18.34 -9.14
C LEU A 231 5.99 -17.48 -10.26
N SER A 232 6.69 -17.41 -11.40
CA SER A 232 6.22 -16.70 -12.60
C SER A 232 4.83 -17.16 -13.03
N ALA A 233 4.62 -18.48 -13.15
CA ALA A 233 3.33 -19.07 -13.51
C ALA A 233 2.22 -18.69 -12.49
N THR A 234 2.54 -18.78 -11.19
CA THR A 234 1.59 -18.44 -10.11
C THR A 234 1.19 -16.97 -10.15
N LEU A 235 2.15 -16.06 -10.34
CA LEU A 235 1.91 -14.63 -10.47
C LEU A 235 1.12 -14.30 -11.75
N PHE A 236 1.42 -14.98 -12.86
CA PHE A 236 0.74 -14.79 -14.14
C PHE A 236 -0.73 -15.19 -14.05
N ILE A 237 -1.03 -16.35 -13.47
CA ILE A 237 -2.41 -16.81 -13.23
C ILE A 237 -3.17 -15.79 -12.38
N ARG A 238 -2.54 -15.24 -11.35
CA ARG A 238 -3.11 -14.17 -10.50
C ARG A 238 -3.40 -12.89 -11.29
N ALA A 239 -2.44 -12.45 -12.10
CA ALA A 239 -2.56 -11.25 -12.92
C ALA A 239 -3.71 -11.40 -13.93
N ARG A 240 -3.72 -12.51 -14.68
CA ARG A 240 -4.73 -12.83 -15.71
C ARG A 240 -6.14 -12.96 -15.14
N ARG A 241 -6.29 -13.59 -13.96
CA ARG A 241 -7.59 -13.72 -13.28
C ARG A 241 -8.02 -12.44 -12.54
N GLY A 242 -7.20 -11.39 -12.57
CA GLY A 242 -7.50 -10.09 -11.95
C GLY A 242 -7.54 -10.13 -10.42
N TYR A 243 -6.86 -11.09 -9.79
CA TYR A 243 -6.78 -11.23 -8.33
C TYR A 243 -5.76 -10.30 -7.68
N GLY A 244 -5.05 -9.48 -8.46
CA GLY A 244 -4.11 -8.50 -7.94
C GLY A 244 -4.80 -7.48 -7.02
N SER A 245 -4.25 -7.28 -5.83
CA SER A 245 -4.65 -6.23 -4.88
C SER A 245 -4.72 -4.84 -5.54
N ILE A 246 -3.81 -4.57 -6.48
CA ILE A 246 -3.79 -3.36 -7.32
C ILE A 246 -5.10 -3.25 -8.11
N ASN A 247 -5.52 -4.32 -8.79
CA ASN A 247 -6.75 -4.33 -9.58
C ASN A 247 -8.01 -4.13 -8.74
N ILE A 248 -7.99 -4.39 -7.43
CA ILE A 248 -9.15 -4.12 -6.55
C ILE A 248 -9.32 -2.61 -6.32
N VAL A 249 -8.22 -1.89 -6.18
CA VAL A 249 -8.21 -0.44 -5.91
C VAL A 249 -8.36 0.35 -7.20
N PHE A 250 -7.66 -0.07 -8.26
CA PHE A 250 -7.61 0.61 -9.54
C PHE A 250 -8.57 0.06 -10.60
N LYS A 251 -9.45 -0.91 -10.25
CA LYS A 251 -10.52 -1.37 -11.16
C LYS A 251 -11.35 -0.16 -11.63
N PRO A 252 -11.92 -0.19 -12.86
CA PRO A 252 -12.89 0.79 -13.30
C PRO A 252 -13.82 1.17 -12.17
N ARG A 253 -13.85 2.47 -11.92
CA ARG A 253 -14.84 3.08 -11.08
C ARG A 253 -16.21 2.76 -11.67
N ILE A 254 -17.25 2.69 -10.83
CA ILE A 254 -18.62 2.58 -11.35
C ILE A 254 -18.91 3.77 -12.30
N GLU A 255 -18.26 4.91 -12.07
CA GLU A 255 -18.22 6.05 -12.99
C GLU A 255 -17.71 5.68 -14.40
N ASP A 256 -16.71 4.81 -14.53
CA ASP A 256 -16.17 4.38 -15.83
C ASP A 256 -17.10 3.38 -16.53
N ILE A 257 -17.66 2.42 -15.78
CA ILE A 257 -18.62 1.44 -16.33
C ILE A 257 -19.86 2.16 -16.84
N ALA A 258 -20.33 3.15 -16.10
CA ALA A 258 -21.50 3.91 -16.50
C ALA A 258 -21.20 4.84 -17.70
N LYS A 259 -19.93 5.25 -17.92
CA LYS A 259 -19.51 5.96 -19.15
C LYS A 259 -19.60 5.03 -20.37
N GLU A 260 -19.21 3.77 -20.19
CA GLU A 260 -19.30 2.73 -21.21
C GLU A 260 -20.75 2.50 -21.66
N HIS A 261 -21.68 2.39 -20.71
CA HIS A 261 -23.10 2.23 -21.02
C HIS A 261 -23.70 3.45 -21.73
N ALA A 262 -23.22 4.65 -21.39
CA ALA A 262 -23.64 5.90 -22.02
C ALA A 262 -23.01 6.14 -23.42
N LYS A 263 -22.22 5.20 -23.95
CA LYS A 263 -21.49 5.33 -25.25
C LYS A 263 -20.63 6.61 -25.35
N ASP A 264 -20.00 7.01 -24.24
CA ASP A 264 -19.18 8.22 -24.21
C ASP A 264 -17.90 8.05 -25.07
N PRO A 265 -17.50 9.01 -25.93
CA PRO A 265 -16.29 8.94 -26.75
C PRO A 265 -14.96 8.77 -25.99
N GLU A 266 -14.89 8.99 -24.67
CA GLU A 266 -13.68 8.67 -23.87
C GLU A 266 -13.53 7.18 -23.51
N THR A 267 -14.59 6.39 -23.66
CA THR A 267 -14.63 4.95 -23.34
C THR A 267 -13.55 4.09 -24.03
N PRO A 268 -13.24 4.25 -25.33
CA PRO A 268 -12.16 3.49 -25.97
C PRO A 268 -10.80 3.72 -25.30
N ASN A 269 -10.52 4.92 -24.80
CA ASN A 269 -9.25 5.24 -24.15
C ASN A 269 -9.14 4.60 -22.76
N LEU A 270 -10.23 4.57 -21.99
CA LEU A 270 -10.30 3.90 -20.69
C LEU A 270 -10.11 2.39 -20.81
N ARG A 271 -10.81 1.74 -21.75
CA ARG A 271 -10.66 0.29 -22.01
C ARG A 271 -9.24 -0.06 -22.46
N LYS A 272 -8.65 0.74 -23.36
CA LYS A 272 -7.24 0.58 -23.77
C LYS A 272 -6.28 0.71 -22.59
N LYS A 273 -6.48 1.70 -21.70
CA LYS A 273 -5.66 1.89 -20.50
C LYS A 273 -5.75 0.69 -19.54
N GLN A 274 -6.95 0.15 -19.32
CA GLN A 274 -7.15 -1.03 -18.49
C GLN A 274 -6.48 -2.26 -19.07
N LEU A 275 -6.64 -2.49 -20.38
CA LEU A 275 -5.98 -3.59 -21.07
C LEU A 275 -4.46 -3.45 -21.02
N ARG A 276 -3.92 -2.23 -21.17
CA ARG A 276 -2.49 -1.96 -20.99
C ARG A 276 -2.04 -2.31 -19.57
N LEU A 277 -2.75 -1.84 -18.54
CA LEU A 277 -2.42 -2.16 -17.15
C LEU A 277 -2.42 -3.68 -16.89
N GLN A 278 -3.43 -4.38 -17.41
CA GLN A 278 -3.51 -5.83 -17.29
C GLN A 278 -2.35 -6.53 -18.00
N ARG A 279 -2.08 -6.18 -19.26
CA ARG A 279 -0.96 -6.74 -20.04
C ARG A 279 0.38 -6.45 -19.38
N THR A 280 0.58 -5.24 -18.85
CA THR A 280 1.79 -4.90 -18.10
C THR A 280 1.93 -5.77 -16.86
N ALA A 281 0.86 -5.99 -16.09
CA ALA A 281 0.91 -6.88 -14.93
C ALA A 281 1.22 -8.35 -15.32
N GLU A 282 0.68 -8.82 -16.45
CA GLU A 282 0.98 -10.14 -17.00
C GLU A 282 2.44 -10.27 -17.46
N VAL A 283 2.98 -9.27 -18.16
CA VAL A 283 4.39 -9.22 -18.58
C VAL A 283 5.32 -9.18 -17.38
N LEU A 284 5.02 -8.36 -16.36
CA LEU A 284 5.79 -8.31 -15.12
C LEU A 284 5.79 -9.66 -14.39
N ALA A 285 4.66 -10.38 -14.40
CA ALA A 285 4.58 -11.71 -13.83
C ALA A 285 5.45 -12.72 -14.60
N LEU A 286 5.46 -12.68 -15.93
CA LEU A 286 6.32 -13.53 -16.76
C LEU A 286 7.80 -13.22 -16.52
N ALA A 287 8.16 -11.93 -16.48
CA ALA A 287 9.51 -11.46 -16.22
C ALA A 287 10.04 -11.84 -14.84
N ALA A 288 9.16 -12.09 -13.86
CA ALA A 288 9.57 -12.51 -12.52
C ALA A 288 10.41 -13.80 -12.54
N GLY A 289 10.15 -14.74 -13.46
CA GLY A 289 10.88 -16.02 -13.51
C GLY A 289 12.38 -15.84 -13.78
N PRO A 290 12.78 -15.28 -14.93
CA PRO A 290 14.18 -14.97 -15.21
C PRO A 290 14.81 -14.01 -14.18
N ALA A 291 14.01 -13.10 -13.62
CA ALA A 291 14.52 -12.11 -12.68
C ALA A 291 14.82 -12.66 -11.28
N THR A 292 14.24 -13.80 -10.90
CA THR A 292 14.47 -14.42 -9.58
C THR A 292 15.36 -15.65 -9.64
N LEU A 293 16.12 -15.84 -10.73
CA LEU A 293 17.04 -16.99 -10.86
C LEU A 293 18.13 -17.01 -9.78
N GLN A 294 18.53 -15.83 -9.28
CA GLN A 294 19.56 -15.69 -8.25
C GLN A 294 19.00 -15.72 -6.82
N PHE A 295 17.68 -15.88 -6.67
CA PHE A 295 17.06 -15.81 -5.34
C PHE A 295 17.20 -17.16 -4.64
N PRO A 296 17.52 -17.18 -3.34
CA PRO A 296 17.48 -18.39 -2.52
C PRO A 296 16.14 -19.12 -2.62
N SER A 297 16.21 -20.44 -2.65
CA SER A 297 15.04 -21.32 -2.78
C SER A 297 14.02 -21.09 -1.66
N ALA A 298 14.46 -20.80 -0.43
CA ALA A 298 13.58 -20.45 0.70
C ALA A 298 12.65 -19.26 0.40
N MET A 299 13.18 -18.22 -0.24
CA MET A 299 12.42 -17.01 -0.56
C MET A 299 11.37 -17.28 -1.62
N LEU A 300 11.73 -18.06 -2.65
CA LEU A 300 10.81 -18.45 -3.71
C LEU A 300 9.69 -19.33 -3.16
N LEU A 301 10.03 -20.30 -2.31
CA LEU A 301 9.08 -21.16 -1.63
C LEU A 301 8.06 -20.36 -0.81
N TYR A 302 8.53 -19.38 -0.03
CA TYR A 302 7.66 -18.46 0.71
C TYR A 302 6.76 -17.64 -0.23
N TRP A 303 7.32 -17.10 -1.32
CA TRP A 303 6.56 -16.28 -2.27
C TRP A 303 5.47 -17.09 -2.99
N ILE A 304 5.79 -18.30 -3.44
CA ILE A 304 4.85 -19.21 -4.07
C ILE A 304 3.74 -19.56 -3.08
N SER A 305 4.10 -19.95 -1.85
CA SER A 305 3.14 -20.32 -0.80
C SER A 305 2.18 -19.18 -0.48
N THR A 306 2.70 -17.97 -0.25
CA THR A 306 1.86 -16.79 0.03
C THR A 306 0.94 -16.44 -1.15
N SER A 307 1.44 -16.54 -2.37
CA SER A 307 0.64 -16.30 -3.59
C SER A 307 -0.47 -17.33 -3.76
N PHE A 308 -0.18 -18.60 -3.44
CA PHE A 308 -1.15 -19.69 -3.44
C PHE A 308 -2.24 -19.44 -2.40
N TYR A 309 -1.91 -19.14 -1.14
CA TYR A 309 -2.92 -18.85 -0.11
C TYR A 309 -3.77 -17.63 -0.42
N GLU A 310 -3.19 -16.58 -1.01
CA GLU A 310 -3.94 -15.44 -1.53
C GLU A 310 -4.96 -15.85 -2.59
N HIS A 311 -4.58 -16.73 -3.51
CA HIS A 311 -5.45 -17.23 -4.56
C HIS A 311 -6.57 -18.12 -3.99
N SER A 312 -6.20 -19.10 -3.15
CA SER A 312 -7.11 -20.04 -2.51
C SER A 312 -8.16 -19.31 -1.66
N THR A 313 -7.74 -18.29 -0.90
CA THR A 313 -8.68 -17.48 -0.12
C THR A 313 -9.64 -16.70 -1.01
N ALA A 314 -9.18 -16.14 -2.13
CA ALA A 314 -10.06 -15.46 -3.07
C ALA A 314 -11.08 -16.41 -3.72
N LEU A 315 -10.69 -17.65 -4.01
CA LEU A 315 -11.60 -18.69 -4.53
C LEU A 315 -12.61 -19.12 -3.46
N LEU A 316 -12.14 -19.43 -2.26
CA LEU A 316 -12.98 -19.84 -1.13
C LEU A 316 -14.00 -18.75 -0.77
N LEU A 317 -13.56 -17.49 -0.66
CA LEU A 317 -14.45 -16.37 -0.37
C LEU A 317 -15.48 -16.14 -1.48
N ARG A 318 -15.15 -16.37 -2.75
CA ARG A 318 -16.14 -16.31 -3.85
C ARG A 318 -17.15 -17.44 -3.78
N LYS A 319 -16.70 -18.65 -3.44
CA LYS A 319 -17.56 -19.82 -3.29
C LYS A 319 -18.50 -19.67 -2.09
N TRP A 320 -17.99 -19.17 -0.96
CA TRP A 320 -18.73 -19.03 0.29
C TRP A 320 -19.55 -17.75 0.40
N MET A 321 -19.21 -16.70 -0.35
CA MET A 321 -20.02 -15.48 -0.45
C MET A 321 -20.52 -15.30 -1.90
N PRO A 322 -21.52 -16.10 -2.33
CA PRO A 322 -22.11 -15.96 -3.65
C PRO A 322 -22.68 -14.56 -3.85
N ALA A 323 -22.88 -14.17 -5.12
CA ALA A 323 -23.44 -12.87 -5.45
C ALA A 323 -24.79 -12.70 -4.72
N ARG A 324 -24.91 -11.65 -3.91
CA ARG A 324 -26.16 -11.32 -3.23
C ARG A 324 -27.17 -10.90 -4.30
N ASP A 325 -28.40 -11.36 -4.18
CA ASP A 325 -29.51 -10.94 -5.04
C ASP A 325 -29.54 -9.39 -5.15
N GLN A 326 -29.66 -8.90 -6.40
CA GLN A 326 -29.68 -7.48 -6.74
C GLN A 326 -30.88 -6.76 -6.12
N ASN A 327 -31.94 -7.50 -5.82
CA ASN A 327 -33.16 -6.98 -5.22
C ASN A 327 -33.12 -7.01 -3.68
N ALA A 328 -32.20 -7.77 -3.08
CA ALA A 328 -32.14 -7.90 -1.62
C ALA A 328 -31.77 -6.56 -0.94
N PRO A 329 -32.48 -6.16 0.12
CA PRO A 329 -32.17 -4.94 0.85
C PRO A 329 -30.75 -5.01 1.44
N LEU A 330 -29.98 -3.94 1.23
CA LEU A 330 -28.63 -3.82 1.76
C LEU A 330 -28.66 -3.15 3.14
N PRO A 331 -27.90 -3.65 4.12
CA PRO A 331 -27.86 -3.05 5.44
C PRO A 331 -27.33 -1.62 5.36
N LEU A 332 -28.08 -0.70 5.93
CA LEU A 332 -27.69 0.70 6.12
C LEU A 332 -26.73 0.82 7.31
N ARG A 333 -25.87 1.84 7.24
CA ARG A 333 -25.06 2.28 8.38
C ARG A 333 -25.96 2.60 9.60
N PRO A 334 -25.57 2.22 10.83
CA PRO A 334 -26.38 2.49 12.03
C PRO A 334 -26.65 3.99 12.25
N ASP A 335 -25.69 4.85 11.95
CA ASP A 335 -25.80 6.32 11.96
C ASP A 335 -26.87 6.82 11.00
N VAL A 336 -27.01 6.17 9.84
CA VAL A 336 -28.00 6.50 8.81
C VAL A 336 -29.37 5.89 9.12
N LYS A 337 -29.46 4.85 9.96
CA LYS A 337 -30.77 4.34 10.42
C LYS A 337 -31.49 5.35 11.32
N LYS A 338 -30.76 6.17 12.09
CA LYS A 338 -31.33 7.21 12.97
C LYS A 338 -31.85 8.43 12.18
N GLN A 339 -31.23 8.75 11.05
CA GLN A 339 -31.72 9.74 10.09
C GLN A 339 -32.48 9.00 8.98
N GLN A 340 -33.79 8.80 9.15
CA GLN A 340 -34.68 8.13 8.20
C GLN A 340 -34.18 8.26 6.75
N TYR A 341 -33.60 7.16 6.24
CA TYR A 341 -32.96 7.14 4.93
C TYR A 341 -34.01 7.33 3.84
N ARG A 342 -34.29 8.59 3.47
CA ARG A 342 -34.72 8.89 2.11
C ARG A 342 -33.51 8.55 1.26
N GLY A 343 -33.52 7.38 0.60
CA GLY A 343 -32.57 7.09 -0.47
C GLY A 343 -32.50 8.28 -1.43
N PRO A 344 -31.41 8.46 -2.20
CA PRO A 344 -31.22 9.69 -2.97
C PRO A 344 -32.47 9.97 -3.82
N ARG A 345 -33.32 10.92 -3.39
CA ARG A 345 -34.39 11.40 -4.25
C ARG A 345 -33.65 12.14 -5.34
N MET A 346 -33.96 11.86 -6.60
CA MET A 346 -33.48 12.67 -7.73
C MET A 346 -33.86 14.17 -7.61
N GLN A 347 -34.67 14.53 -6.61
CA GLN A 347 -34.98 15.89 -6.18
C GLN A 347 -33.86 16.54 -5.34
N ASP A 348 -33.02 15.80 -4.62
CA ASP A 348 -31.93 16.35 -3.79
C ASP A 348 -30.66 16.68 -4.62
N LEU A 349 -30.62 16.23 -5.88
CA LEU A 349 -29.70 16.77 -6.90
C LEU A 349 -30.15 18.15 -7.41
N ARG A 350 -31.25 18.71 -6.88
CA ARG A 350 -31.57 20.13 -7.08
C ARG A 350 -30.65 20.96 -6.20
N SER A 351 -29.84 21.75 -6.89
CA SER A 351 -29.18 22.97 -6.46
C SER A 351 -27.69 22.86 -6.08
N PRO A 352 -26.83 23.67 -6.75
CA PRO A 352 -25.47 23.87 -6.29
C PRO A 352 -25.52 24.56 -4.93
N LYS A 353 -24.64 24.16 -4.00
CA LYS A 353 -24.32 24.97 -2.83
C LYS A 353 -23.87 26.35 -3.34
N LYS A 354 -24.76 27.35 -3.30
CA LYS A 354 -24.34 28.75 -3.43
C LYS A 354 -23.36 29.01 -2.30
N GLY A 355 -22.09 29.16 -2.66
CA GLY A 355 -21.07 29.68 -1.75
C GLY A 355 -21.61 30.98 -1.16
N LYS A 356 -21.50 31.11 0.17
CA LYS A 356 -21.77 32.36 0.86
C LYS A 356 -20.75 33.39 0.35
N SER A 357 -21.12 34.11 -0.71
CA SER A 357 -20.58 35.41 -1.03
C SER A 357 -20.94 36.32 0.13
N LYS A 358 -19.97 36.63 0.98
CA LYS A 358 -20.07 37.78 1.89
C LYS A 358 -20.07 39.02 0.99
N LEU A 359 -21.25 39.52 0.68
CA LEU A 359 -21.45 40.91 0.26
C LEU A 359 -21.02 41.79 1.44
N ARG A 360 -19.84 42.40 1.33
CA ARG A 360 -19.56 43.71 1.93
C ARG A 360 -19.90 44.72 0.85
N HIS A 361 -20.96 45.48 1.08
CA HIS A 361 -21.19 46.77 0.44
C HIS A 361 -20.72 47.87 1.40
N PRO A 362 -20.40 49.06 0.86
CA PRO A 362 -19.26 49.90 1.25
C PRO A 362 -19.30 50.46 2.66
#